data_AF-A0AAD3NNP6-F1
#
_entry.id   AF-A0AAD3NNP6-F1
#
_cell.length_a   1.000
_cell.length_b   1.000
_cell.length_c   1.000
_cell.angle_alpha   90.00
_cell.angle_beta   90.00
_cell.angle_gamma   90.00
#
_symmetry.space_group_name_H-M   'P 1'
#
loop_
_entity.id
_entity.type
_entity.pdbx_description
1 polymer ?
#
loop_
_entity_poly.entity_id
_entity_poly.type
_entity_poly.pdbx_seq_one_letter_code
_entity_poly.pdbx_strand_id
1 'polypeptide(L)'
;MKALHEKVNIVPILAKADSLTQAEVFRKKMKIREDIKQFGINVYQFPECDSDEDEDFKKQDQILKDSIPFAVIGSNVQVENKGRKFRGRIYPWGVVEVENPAHSDFLLLRNMLVRTHMQDLKDVTRETHYENYRAQCIQNMTQMVVQERKRSLREKHREGSEADIPLPLAVVDTEKERLIFEKDEELRRMQEVLERIQEQMQHSQRGGC
;
A
#
# COMPACT_ATOMS: atom_id res chain seq x y z
N MET A 1 -8.64 8.31 -6.50
CA MET A 1 -7.43 7.47 -6.33
C MET A 1 -6.88 7.54 -4.91
N LYS A 2 -6.73 8.72 -4.28
CA LYS A 2 -6.21 8.83 -2.90
C LYS A 2 -6.93 7.94 -1.86
N ALA A 3 -8.25 7.93 -1.84
CA ALA A 3 -9.01 7.10 -0.90
C ALA A 3 -8.94 5.58 -1.18
N LEU A 4 -8.43 5.17 -2.35
CA LEU A 4 -8.42 3.78 -2.79
C LEU A 4 -7.02 3.16 -2.78
N HIS A 5 -5.95 3.96 -2.89
CA HIS A 5 -4.60 3.44 -3.08
C HIS A 5 -4.09 2.59 -1.89
N GLU A 6 -4.68 2.74 -0.69
CA GLU A 6 -4.31 1.95 0.48
C GLU A 6 -5.04 0.59 0.51
N LYS A 7 -6.13 0.48 -0.24
CA LYS A 7 -7.09 -0.64 -0.14
C LYS A 7 -7.02 -1.61 -1.32
N VAL A 8 -6.56 -1.15 -2.48
CA VAL A 8 -6.56 -1.95 -3.71
C VAL A 8 -5.36 -1.63 -4.58
N ASN A 9 -4.97 -2.62 -5.39
CA ASN A 9 -3.99 -2.45 -6.45
C ASN A 9 -4.56 -1.57 -7.56
N ILE A 10 -3.95 -0.39 -7.78
CA ILE A 10 -4.36 0.55 -8.82
C ILE A 10 -3.44 0.41 -10.03
N VAL A 11 -4.01 -0.01 -11.17
CA VAL A 11 -3.34 -0.01 -12.48
C VAL A 11 -3.93 1.13 -13.32
N PRO A 12 -3.19 2.25 -13.54
CA PRO A 12 -3.74 3.36 -14.29
C PRO A 12 -3.73 3.08 -15.80
N ILE A 13 -4.86 3.36 -16.45
CA ILE A 13 -5.06 3.16 -17.88
C ILE A 13 -5.50 4.47 -18.54
N LEU A 14 -5.01 4.72 -19.74
CA LEU A 14 -5.49 5.76 -20.64
C LEU A 14 -6.48 5.11 -21.60
N ALA A 15 -7.76 5.34 -21.33
CA ALA A 15 -8.85 4.80 -22.14
C ALA A 15 -9.00 5.57 -23.46
N LYS A 16 -9.55 4.89 -24.48
CA LYS A 16 -9.83 5.45 -25.82
C LYS A 16 -8.59 6.15 -26.41
N ALA A 17 -7.44 5.46 -26.36
CA ALA A 17 -6.18 6.01 -26.85
C ALA A 17 -6.21 6.38 -28.34
N ASP A 18 -7.14 5.81 -29.12
CA ASP A 18 -7.38 6.18 -30.52
C ASP A 18 -7.93 7.59 -30.72
N SER A 19 -8.37 8.26 -29.65
CA SER A 19 -8.79 9.67 -29.71
C SER A 19 -7.62 10.65 -29.63
N LEU A 20 -6.40 10.16 -29.41
CA LEU A 20 -5.18 10.95 -29.25
C LEU A 20 -4.13 10.52 -30.26
N THR A 21 -3.34 11.48 -30.72
CA THR A 21 -2.12 11.19 -31.50
C THR A 21 -1.04 10.60 -30.61
N GLN A 22 -0.06 9.90 -31.18
CA GLN A 22 1.06 9.31 -30.43
C GLN A 22 1.82 10.36 -29.59
N ALA A 23 2.01 11.56 -30.13
CA ALA A 23 2.65 12.66 -29.42
C ALA A 23 1.82 13.14 -28.21
N GLU A 24 0.50 13.22 -28.34
CA GLU A 24 -0.41 13.59 -27.25
C GLU A 24 -0.49 12.50 -26.18
N VAL A 25 -0.53 11.23 -26.59
CA VAL A 25 -0.46 10.09 -25.67
C VAL A 25 0.82 10.19 -24.85
N PHE A 26 1.98 10.42 -25.48
CA PHE A 26 3.25 10.57 -24.76
C PHE A 26 3.21 11.71 -23.74
N ARG A 27 2.78 12.91 -24.14
CA ARG A 27 2.64 14.06 -23.24
C ARG A 27 1.69 13.76 -22.08
N LYS A 28 0.56 13.10 -22.36
CA LYS A 28 -0.45 12.77 -21.35
C LYS A 28 0.04 11.68 -20.39
N LYS A 29 0.78 10.68 -20.87
CA LYS A 29 1.44 9.68 -20.02
C LYS A 29 2.43 10.34 -19.06
N MET A 30 3.28 11.25 -19.55
CA MET A 30 4.22 12.00 -18.70
C MET A 30 3.50 12.81 -17.62
N LYS A 31 2.48 13.57 -18.02
CA LYS A 31 1.69 14.39 -17.09
C LYS A 31 1.01 13.54 -16.01
N ILE A 32 0.41 12.40 -16.39
CA ILE A 32 -0.22 11.49 -15.42
C ILE A 32 0.81 10.92 -14.44
N ARG A 33 2.02 10.57 -14.89
CA ARG A 33 3.10 10.11 -13.98
C ARG A 33 3.52 11.19 -13.00
N GLU A 34 3.65 12.42 -13.48
CA GLU A 34 3.97 13.59 -12.64
C GLU A 34 2.88 13.83 -11.60
N ASP A 35 1.60 13.82 -12.01
CA ASP A 35 0.46 13.98 -11.11
C ASP A 35 0.43 12.86 -10.06
N ILE A 36 0.66 11.60 -10.44
CA ILE A 36 0.70 10.46 -9.51
C ILE A 36 1.77 10.67 -8.44
N LYS A 37 2.97 11.13 -8.84
CA LYS A 37 4.07 11.43 -7.92
C LYS A 37 3.75 12.63 -7.03
N GLN A 38 3.26 13.73 -7.61
CA GLN A 38 2.93 14.96 -6.89
C GLN A 38 1.87 14.73 -5.82
N PHE A 39 0.86 13.90 -6.12
CA PHE A 39 -0.22 13.59 -5.19
C PHE A 39 0.09 12.44 -4.24
N GLY A 40 1.26 11.80 -4.36
CA GLY A 40 1.66 10.65 -3.53
C GLY A 40 0.69 9.47 -3.67
N ILE A 41 0.20 9.21 -4.89
CA ILE A 41 -0.75 8.12 -5.13
C ILE A 41 0.04 6.82 -5.30
N ASN A 42 -0.17 5.85 -4.41
CA ASN A 42 0.40 4.53 -4.59
C ASN A 42 -0.32 3.78 -5.72
N VAL A 43 0.40 3.50 -6.79
CA VAL A 43 -0.06 2.63 -7.88
C VAL A 43 0.65 1.29 -7.74
N TYR A 44 0.07 0.25 -8.34
CA TYR A 44 0.69 -1.06 -8.35
C TYR A 44 2.10 -0.95 -8.96
N GLN A 45 3.10 -1.38 -8.18
CA GLN A 45 4.49 -1.43 -8.60
C GLN A 45 4.82 -2.87 -8.93
N PHE A 46 5.41 -3.07 -10.10
CA PHE A 46 5.89 -4.38 -10.51
C PHE A 46 7.05 -4.82 -9.61
N PRO A 47 7.11 -6.10 -9.22
CA PRO A 47 8.26 -6.67 -8.54
C PRO A 47 9.58 -6.36 -9.27
N GLU A 48 10.68 -6.34 -8.53
CA GLU A 48 12.01 -6.29 -9.15
C GLU A 48 12.31 -7.67 -9.73
N CYS A 49 12.76 -7.72 -10.99
CA CYS A 49 13.24 -8.97 -11.59
C CYS A 49 14.49 -9.45 -10.84
N ASP A 50 14.54 -10.74 -10.55
CA ASP A 50 15.73 -11.35 -9.96
C ASP A 50 16.93 -11.23 -10.90
N SER A 51 18.13 -11.11 -10.34
CA SER A 51 19.38 -10.97 -11.11
C SER A 51 19.63 -12.14 -12.05
N ASP A 52 19.02 -13.28 -11.74
CA ASP A 52 19.27 -14.59 -12.32
C ASP A 52 18.40 -14.84 -13.56
N GLU A 53 17.43 -13.95 -13.82
CA GLU A 53 16.52 -14.05 -14.95
C GLU A 53 17.15 -13.59 -16.28
N ASP A 54 16.63 -14.16 -17.36
CA ASP A 54 17.07 -13.90 -18.72
C ASP A 54 17.02 -12.40 -19.07
N GLU A 55 18.02 -11.92 -19.80
CA GLU A 55 18.11 -10.53 -20.28
C GLU A 55 16.87 -10.09 -21.08
N ASP A 56 16.23 -11.02 -21.79
CA ASP A 56 15.01 -10.73 -22.56
C ASP A 56 13.78 -10.57 -21.66
N PHE A 57 13.73 -11.25 -20.52
CA PHE A 57 12.67 -11.07 -19.52
C PHE A 57 12.81 -9.70 -18.83
N LYS A 58 14.03 -9.34 -18.44
CA LYS A 58 14.35 -8.02 -17.84
C LYS A 58 13.95 -6.87 -18.77
N LYS A 59 14.23 -6.97 -20.07
CA LYS A 59 13.79 -5.97 -21.06
C LYS A 59 12.27 -5.89 -21.16
N GLN A 60 11.56 -7.03 -21.16
CA GLN A 60 10.10 -7.03 -21.22
C GLN A 60 9.48 -6.37 -20.00
N ASP A 61 10.01 -6.66 -18.81
CA ASP A 61 9.55 -6.05 -17.57
C ASP A 61 9.82 -4.53 -17.53
N GLN A 62 10.99 -4.10 -18.01
CA GLN A 62 11.30 -2.69 -18.14
C GLN A 62 10.36 -1.96 -19.11
N ILE A 63 10.07 -2.56 -20.27
CA ILE A 63 9.08 -2.03 -21.22
C ILE A 63 7.70 -1.93 -20.56
N LEU A 64 7.32 -2.91 -19.74
CA LEU A 64 6.04 -2.94 -19.04
C LEU A 64 5.94 -1.81 -18.00
N LYS A 65 6.99 -1.63 -17.18
CA LYS A 65 7.16 -0.53 -16.22
C LYS A 65 7.08 0.83 -16.94
N ASP A 66 7.77 0.98 -18.06
CA ASP A 66 7.77 2.18 -18.89
C ASP A 66 6.49 2.40 -19.69
N SER A 67 5.58 1.43 -19.74
CA SER A 67 4.32 1.56 -20.45
C SER A 67 3.19 2.13 -19.58
N ILE A 68 3.33 2.15 -18.25
CA ILE A 68 2.33 2.70 -17.33
C ILE A 68 2.27 4.23 -17.43
N PRO A 69 1.09 4.86 -17.60
CA PRO A 69 -0.23 4.25 -17.74
C PRO A 69 -0.47 3.68 -19.13
N PHE A 70 -1.07 2.48 -19.21
CA PHE A 70 -1.31 1.78 -20.48
C PHE A 70 -2.30 2.53 -21.37
N ALA A 71 -1.90 2.84 -22.61
CA ALA A 71 -2.78 3.47 -23.59
C ALA A 71 -3.56 2.40 -24.34
N VAL A 72 -4.83 2.21 -23.96
CA VAL A 72 -5.64 1.08 -24.41
C VAL A 72 -6.82 1.50 -25.26
N ILE A 73 -7.09 0.65 -26.24
CA ILE A 73 -8.22 0.75 -27.16
C ILE A 73 -9.02 -0.54 -27.01
N GLY A 74 -10.31 -0.43 -26.75
CA GLY A 74 -11.22 -1.57 -26.64
C GLY A 74 -12.16 -1.64 -27.84
N SER A 75 -12.41 -2.84 -28.35
CA SER A 75 -13.45 -3.10 -29.35
C SER A 75 -14.05 -4.48 -29.16
N ASN A 76 -15.38 -4.57 -29.31
CA ASN A 76 -16.14 -5.82 -29.40
C ASN A 76 -16.41 -6.24 -30.86
N VAL A 77 -16.15 -5.36 -31.83
CA VAL A 77 -16.37 -5.62 -33.26
C VAL A 77 -15.18 -6.36 -33.85
N GLN A 78 -15.47 -7.44 -34.59
CA GLN A 78 -14.46 -8.11 -35.42
C GLN A 78 -14.48 -7.51 -36.83
N VAL A 79 -13.30 -7.16 -37.31
CA VAL A 79 -13.07 -6.63 -38.65
C VAL A 79 -12.20 -7.64 -39.40
N GLU A 80 -12.50 -7.86 -40.67
CA GLU A 80 -11.70 -8.70 -41.54
C GLU A 80 -10.90 -7.83 -42.49
N ASN A 81 -9.58 -7.99 -42.49
CA ASN A 81 -8.69 -7.34 -43.44
C ASN A 81 -7.68 -8.36 -43.95
N LYS A 82 -7.48 -8.43 -45.28
CA LYS A 82 -6.53 -9.35 -45.94
C LYS A 82 -6.65 -10.82 -45.47
N GLY A 83 -7.88 -11.30 -45.22
CA GLY A 83 -8.16 -12.67 -44.79
C GLY A 83 -7.85 -12.99 -43.32
N ARG A 84 -7.46 -11.99 -42.51
CA ARG A 84 -7.33 -12.13 -41.05
C ARG A 84 -8.46 -11.38 -40.36
N LYS A 85 -9.15 -12.08 -39.46
CA LYS A 85 -10.15 -11.49 -38.57
C LYS A 85 -9.46 -11.01 -37.30
N PHE A 86 -9.61 -9.73 -36.98
CA PHE A 86 -9.08 -9.13 -35.75
C PHE A 86 -10.12 -8.24 -35.09
N ARG A 87 -9.91 -7.94 -33.81
CA ARG A 87 -10.74 -6.97 -33.08
C ARG A 87 -10.25 -5.57 -33.36
N GLY A 88 -11.14 -4.69 -33.80
CA GLY A 88 -10.74 -3.36 -34.23
C GLY A 88 -11.90 -2.36 -34.27
N ARG A 89 -11.57 -1.09 -34.42
CA ARG A 89 -12.52 0.01 -34.62
C ARG A 89 -12.36 0.54 -36.04
N ILE A 90 -13.46 0.72 -36.75
CA ILE A 90 -13.46 1.25 -38.11
C ILE A 90 -13.85 2.72 -38.06
N TYR A 91 -13.05 3.55 -38.71
CA TYR A 91 -13.30 4.95 -38.97
C TYR A 91 -13.28 5.21 -40.48
N PRO A 92 -13.91 6.30 -40.96
CA PRO A 92 -13.84 6.67 -42.38
C PRO A 92 -12.40 6.84 -42.91
N TRP A 93 -11.46 7.20 -42.04
CA TRP A 93 -10.05 7.43 -42.38
C TRP A 93 -9.12 6.22 -42.13
N GLY A 94 -9.64 5.10 -41.59
CA GLY A 94 -8.81 3.93 -41.33
C GLY A 94 -9.38 2.97 -40.30
N VAL A 95 -8.64 1.87 -40.09
CA VAL A 95 -9.01 0.83 -39.13
C VAL A 95 -7.95 0.76 -38.04
N VAL A 96 -8.40 0.75 -36.80
CA VAL A 96 -7.55 0.64 -35.61
C VAL A 96 -7.64 -0.77 -35.07
N GLU A 97 -6.56 -1.52 -35.21
CA GLU A 97 -6.37 -2.84 -34.62
C GLU A 97 -6.13 -2.76 -33.11
N VAL A 98 -6.94 -3.45 -32.30
CA VAL A 98 -6.82 -3.43 -30.83
C VAL A 98 -5.62 -4.25 -30.35
N GLU A 99 -5.32 -5.36 -31.03
CA GLU A 99 -4.24 -6.26 -30.64
C GLU A 99 -2.89 -5.88 -31.26
N ASN A 100 -2.81 -4.78 -32.00
CA ASN A 100 -1.58 -4.35 -32.61
C ASN A 100 -0.79 -3.45 -31.63
N PRO A 101 0.45 -3.82 -31.25
CA PRO A 101 1.26 -3.05 -30.30
C PRO A 101 1.64 -1.66 -30.83
N ALA A 102 1.61 -1.43 -32.15
CA ALA A 102 1.85 -0.11 -32.71
C ALA A 102 0.66 0.86 -32.50
N HIS A 103 -0.54 0.33 -32.22
CA HIS A 103 -1.76 1.13 -32.03
C HIS A 103 -2.21 1.20 -30.57
N SER A 104 -1.96 0.15 -29.78
CA SER A 104 -2.53 -0.01 -28.44
C SER A 104 -1.66 -0.87 -27.54
N ASP A 105 -1.54 -0.47 -26.28
CA ASP A 105 -0.88 -1.24 -25.22
C ASP A 105 -1.79 -2.36 -24.66
N PHE A 106 -2.89 -2.69 -25.36
CA PHE A 106 -3.87 -3.68 -24.90
C PHE A 106 -3.25 -5.06 -24.64
N LEU A 107 -2.31 -5.50 -25.50
CA LEU A 107 -1.61 -6.76 -25.30
C LEU A 107 -0.77 -6.76 -24.02
N LEU A 108 -0.08 -5.65 -23.73
CA LEU A 108 0.72 -5.49 -22.52
C LEU A 108 -0.16 -5.56 -21.28
N LEU A 109 -1.28 -4.81 -21.27
CA LEU A 109 -2.24 -4.85 -20.16
C LEU A 109 -2.83 -6.26 -19.96
N ARG A 110 -3.23 -6.94 -21.04
CA ARG A 110 -3.78 -8.30 -20.97
C ARG A 110 -2.78 -9.30 -20.42
N ASN A 111 -1.55 -9.27 -20.93
CA ASN A 111 -0.51 -10.20 -20.52
C ASN A 111 -0.13 -9.97 -19.05
N MET A 112 -0.03 -8.70 -18.64
CA MET A 112 0.20 -8.33 -17.24
C MET A 112 -0.88 -8.89 -16.32
N LEU A 113 -2.15 -8.64 -16.62
CA LEU A 113 -3.26 -9.01 -15.73
C LEU A 113 -3.52 -10.53 -15.67
N VAL A 114 -3.33 -11.25 -16.78
CA VAL A 114 -3.80 -12.65 -16.91
C VAL A 114 -2.66 -13.66 -16.91
N ARG A 115 -1.47 -13.29 -17.40
CA ARG A 115 -0.38 -14.25 -17.61
C ARG A 115 0.74 -14.11 -16.60
N THR A 116 1.26 -12.90 -16.41
CA THR A 116 2.51 -12.71 -15.67
C THR A 116 2.27 -12.29 -14.22
N HIS A 117 1.45 -11.27 -13.96
CA HIS A 117 1.37 -10.63 -12.64
C HIS A 117 0.08 -10.94 -11.87
N MET A 118 -0.73 -11.89 -12.34
CA MET A 118 -2.00 -12.25 -11.69
C MET A 118 -1.79 -12.75 -10.26
N GLN A 119 -0.75 -13.57 -10.04
CA GLN A 119 -0.48 -14.16 -8.74
C GLN A 119 0.06 -13.09 -7.77
N ASP A 120 1.02 -12.29 -8.22
CA ASP A 120 1.55 -11.17 -7.44
C ASP A 120 0.46 -10.16 -7.03
N LEU A 121 -0.45 -9.79 -7.95
CA LEU A 121 -1.59 -8.94 -7.61
C LEU A 121 -2.45 -9.52 -6.47
N LYS A 122 -2.62 -10.85 -6.41
CA LYS A 122 -3.35 -11.51 -5.33
C LYS A 122 -2.54 -11.49 -4.02
N ASP A 123 -1.24 -11.70 -4.11
CA ASP A 123 -0.36 -11.75 -2.94
C ASP A 123 -0.24 -10.37 -2.29
N VAL A 124 -0.01 -9.31 -3.08
CA VAL A 124 -0.05 -7.92 -2.60
C VAL A 124 -1.41 -7.57 -1.98
N THR A 125 -2.51 -8.03 -2.58
CA THR A 125 -3.85 -7.81 -2.02
C THR A 125 -4.00 -8.47 -0.65
N ARG A 126 -3.48 -9.68 -0.49
CA ARG A 126 -3.58 -10.45 0.75
C ARG A 126 -2.65 -9.90 1.83
N GLU A 127 -1.39 -9.70 1.50
CA GLU A 127 -0.33 -9.41 2.47
C GLU A 127 -0.27 -7.94 2.84
N THR A 128 -0.63 -7.04 1.92
CA THR A 128 -0.62 -5.60 2.18
C THR A 128 -2.02 -5.10 2.45
N HIS A 129 -2.90 -5.13 1.45
CA HIS A 129 -4.20 -4.45 1.56
C HIS A 129 -5.13 -5.08 2.61
N TYR A 130 -5.24 -6.40 2.61
CA TYR A 130 -6.09 -7.12 3.56
C TYR A 130 -5.52 -7.12 4.97
N GLU A 131 -4.21 -7.33 5.16
CA GLU A 131 -3.62 -7.26 6.50
C GLU A 131 -3.67 -5.83 7.08
N ASN A 132 -3.50 -4.78 6.27
CA ASN A 132 -3.70 -3.40 6.73
C ASN A 132 -5.14 -3.18 7.20
N TYR A 133 -6.13 -3.65 6.44
CA TYR A 133 -7.53 -3.60 6.86
C TYR A 133 -7.78 -4.41 8.14
N ARG A 134 -7.23 -5.62 8.22
CA ARG A 134 -7.35 -6.50 9.38
C ARG A 134 -6.75 -5.86 10.64
N ALA A 135 -5.56 -5.27 10.53
CA ALA A 135 -4.92 -4.54 11.62
C ALA A 135 -5.78 -3.36 12.09
N GLN A 136 -6.32 -2.56 11.17
CA GLN A 136 -7.23 -1.45 11.49
C GLN A 136 -8.51 -1.94 12.20
N CYS A 137 -9.09 -3.06 11.77
CA CYS A 137 -10.27 -3.63 12.40
C CYS A 137 -10.00 -4.10 13.84
N ILE A 138 -8.87 -4.79 14.05
CA ILE A 138 -8.46 -5.26 15.38
C ILE A 138 -8.17 -4.06 16.30
N GLN A 139 -7.50 -3.02 15.80
CA GLN A 139 -7.25 -1.78 16.55
C GLN A 139 -8.57 -1.11 16.98
N ASN A 140 -9.52 -0.97 16.06
CA ASN A 140 -10.82 -0.36 16.37
C ASN A 140 -11.61 -1.17 17.41
N MET A 141 -11.63 -2.51 17.29
CA MET A 141 -12.25 -3.37 18.31
C MET A 141 -11.56 -3.24 19.67
N THR A 142 -10.22 -3.21 19.69
CA THR A 142 -9.45 -3.05 20.93
C THR A 142 -9.75 -1.71 21.59
N GLN A 143 -9.83 -0.63 20.81
CA GLN A 143 -10.20 0.69 21.31
C GLN A 143 -11.62 0.69 21.92
N MET A 144 -12.58 0.07 21.26
CA MET A 144 -13.94 -0.06 21.79
C MET A 144 -13.98 -0.81 23.12
N VAL A 145 -13.31 -1.96 23.21
CA VAL A 145 -13.25 -2.77 24.45
C VAL A 145 -12.56 -1.99 25.58
N VAL A 146 -11.47 -1.27 25.29
CA VAL A 146 -10.79 -0.42 26.28
C VAL A 146 -11.70 0.73 26.74
N GLN A 147 -12.45 1.34 25.82
CA GLN A 147 -13.35 2.44 26.14
C GLN A 147 -14.55 1.97 26.97
N GLU A 148 -15.11 0.80 26.68
CA GLU A 148 -16.16 0.15 27.46
C GLU A 148 -15.66 -0.24 28.86
N ARG A 149 -14.43 -0.76 28.96
CA ARG A 149 -13.78 -1.04 30.26
C ARG A 149 -13.54 0.23 31.08
N LYS A 150 -13.13 1.33 30.43
CA LYS A 150 -12.99 2.64 31.10
C LYS A 150 -14.33 3.21 31.54
N ARG A 151 -15.40 3.00 30.77
CA ARG A 151 -16.76 3.44 31.11
C ARG A 151 -17.31 2.68 32.31
N SER A 152 -17.19 1.35 32.32
CA SER A 152 -17.62 0.51 33.45
C SER A 152 -16.84 0.81 34.74
N LEU A 153 -15.53 1.11 34.66
CA LEU A 153 -14.75 1.56 35.80
C LEU A 153 -15.21 2.92 36.36
N ARG A 154 -15.69 3.82 35.50
CA ARG A 154 -16.24 5.13 35.89
C ARG A 154 -17.64 5.00 36.49
N GLU A 155 -18.48 4.12 35.96
CA GLU A 155 -19.80 3.83 36.54
C GLU A 155 -19.67 3.19 37.93
N LYS A 156 -18.75 2.21 38.09
CA LYS A 156 -18.45 1.64 39.42
C LYS A 156 -17.92 2.66 40.44
N HIS A 157 -17.10 3.62 40.00
CA HIS A 157 -16.63 4.70 40.88
C HIS A 157 -17.72 5.71 41.25
N ARG A 158 -18.77 5.84 40.43
CA ARG A 158 -19.88 6.76 40.69
C ARG A 158 -20.94 6.13 41.60
N GLU A 159 -21.13 4.82 41.51
CA GLU A 159 -22.02 4.05 42.39
C GLU A 159 -21.37 3.71 43.75
N GLY A 160 -20.03 3.80 43.85
CA GLY A 160 -19.27 3.51 45.08
C GLY A 160 -19.13 4.67 46.08
N SER A 161 -19.88 5.79 45.94
CA SER A 161 -19.78 6.94 46.86
C SER A 161 -20.90 7.04 47.91
N GLU A 162 -21.79 6.03 48.04
CA GLU A 162 -22.90 6.12 49.02
C GLU A 162 -23.19 4.86 49.88
N ALA A 163 -22.33 3.84 49.92
CA ALA A 163 -22.57 2.75 50.88
C ALA A 163 -21.28 2.14 51.43
N ASP A 164 -21.02 2.45 52.70
CA ASP A 164 -20.29 1.59 53.63
C ASP A 164 -20.90 0.18 53.60
N ILE A 165 -20.15 -0.84 53.16
CA ILE A 165 -20.16 -2.25 53.63
C ILE A 165 -18.91 -2.96 53.04
N PRO A 166 -18.13 -3.75 53.82
CA PRO A 166 -16.93 -4.42 53.34
C PRO A 166 -17.22 -5.80 52.73
N LEU A 167 -16.38 -6.21 51.74
CA LEU A 167 -16.06 -7.59 51.24
C LEU A 167 -16.43 -7.90 49.76
N PRO A 168 -15.80 -8.88 49.06
CA PRO A 168 -14.41 -8.84 48.55
C PRO A 168 -14.26 -9.58 47.19
N LEU A 169 -14.05 -8.94 46.03
CA LEU A 169 -13.62 -9.67 44.81
C LEU A 169 -13.10 -8.77 43.68
N ALA A 170 -11.87 -8.31 43.86
CA ALA A 170 -10.85 -8.22 42.81
C ALA A 170 -9.55 -7.90 43.54
N VAL A 171 -8.81 -8.95 43.93
CA VAL A 171 -7.40 -8.78 44.27
C VAL A 171 -6.71 -8.40 42.96
N VAL A 172 -6.76 -7.12 42.63
CA VAL A 172 -5.67 -6.48 41.89
C VAL A 172 -4.49 -6.75 42.80
N ASP A 173 -3.59 -7.65 42.40
CA ASP A 173 -2.36 -7.92 43.13
C ASP A 173 -1.65 -6.57 43.29
N THR A 174 -1.90 -5.89 44.41
CA THR A 174 -1.26 -4.63 44.78
C THR A 174 0.26 -4.77 44.79
N GLU A 175 0.72 -6.01 44.97
CA GLU A 175 2.11 -6.42 44.81
C GLU A 175 2.60 -6.27 43.36
N LYS A 176 1.84 -6.72 42.35
CA LYS A 176 2.22 -6.56 40.94
C LYS A 176 2.24 -5.10 40.53
N GLU A 177 1.28 -4.30 41.00
CA GLU A 177 1.22 -2.87 40.69
C GLU A 177 2.37 -2.09 41.36
N ARG A 178 2.74 -2.48 42.59
CA ARG A 178 3.96 -1.98 43.25
C ARG A 178 5.25 -2.39 42.54
N LEU A 179 5.36 -3.66 42.13
CA LEU A 179 6.52 -4.15 41.38
C LEU A 179 6.71 -3.42 40.04
N ILE A 180 5.59 -3.13 39.34
CA ILE A 180 5.64 -2.38 38.08
C ILE A 180 6.16 -0.96 38.34
N PHE A 181 5.71 -0.29 39.41
CA PHE A 181 6.15 1.05 39.74
C PHE A 181 7.64 1.10 40.14
N GLU A 182 8.11 0.14 40.94
CA GLU A 182 9.54 0.02 41.28
C GLU A 182 10.40 -0.26 40.05
N LYS A 183 9.96 -1.18 39.17
CA LYS A 183 10.69 -1.49 37.92
C LYS A 183 10.76 -0.28 36.98
N ASP A 184 9.69 0.52 36.89
CA ASP A 184 9.64 1.74 36.09
C ASP A 184 10.57 2.84 36.63
N GLU A 185 10.72 2.92 37.95
CA GLU A 185 11.65 3.85 38.60
C GLU A 185 13.11 3.39 38.45
N GLU A 186 13.38 2.08 38.57
CA GLU A 186 14.70 1.49 38.26
C GLU A 186 15.10 1.74 36.80
N LEU A 187 14.18 1.53 35.86
CA LEU A 187 14.42 1.74 34.43
C LEU A 187 14.77 3.20 34.13
N ARG A 188 14.09 4.16 34.78
CA ARG A 188 14.41 5.59 34.67
C ARG A 188 15.78 5.94 35.21
N ARG A 189 16.13 5.45 36.40
CA ARG A 189 17.48 5.66 36.95
C ARG A 189 18.56 5.05 36.06
N MET A 190 18.32 3.87 35.50
CA MET A 190 19.28 3.20 34.63
C MET A 190 19.45 3.91 33.29
N GLN A 191 18.38 4.50 32.74
CA GLN A 191 18.44 5.37 31.56
C GLN A 191 19.27 6.63 31.82
N GLU A 192 19.05 7.33 32.93
CA GLU A 192 19.84 8.52 33.29
C GLU A 192 21.33 8.18 33.49
N VAL A 193 21.65 7.03 34.08
CA VAL A 193 23.04 6.59 34.27
C VAL A 193 23.69 6.23 32.94
N LEU A 194 22.98 5.53 32.04
CA LEU A 194 23.47 5.24 30.69
C LEU A 194 23.74 6.52 29.91
N GLU A 195 22.84 7.49 29.99
CA GLU A 195 22.97 8.80 29.32
C GLU A 195 24.21 9.55 29.85
N ARG A 196 24.42 9.59 31.16
CA ARG A 196 25.63 10.18 31.77
C ARG A 196 26.93 9.48 31.36
N ILE A 197 26.93 8.15 31.28
CA ILE A 197 28.10 7.38 30.83
C ILE A 197 28.39 7.64 29.36
N GLN A 198 27.33 7.76 28.53
CA GLN A 198 27.45 8.06 27.12
C GLN A 198 27.97 9.48 26.88
N GLU A 199 27.54 10.46 27.68
CA GLU A 199 28.07 11.82 27.71
C GLU A 199 29.55 11.86 28.12
N GLN A 200 29.96 11.10 29.15
CA GLN A 200 31.37 11.00 29.56
C GLN A 200 32.25 10.38 28.46
N MET A 201 31.77 9.33 27.78
CA MET A 201 32.50 8.76 26.64
C MET A 201 32.62 9.75 25.46
N GLN A 202 31.57 10.53 25.17
CA GLN A 202 31.61 11.56 24.13
C GLN A 202 32.54 12.73 24.50
N HIS A 203 32.59 13.12 25.77
CA HIS A 203 33.53 14.13 26.26
C HIS A 203 34.99 13.65 26.22
N SER A 204 35.23 12.39 26.56
CA SER A 204 36.57 11.78 26.52
C SER A 204 37.08 11.58 25.08
N GLN A 205 36.19 11.28 24.12
CA GLN A 205 36.55 11.24 22.69
C GLN A 205 36.79 12.62 22.06
N ARG A 206 36.19 13.70 22.59
CA ARG A 206 36.43 15.08 22.12
C ARG A 206 37.66 15.75 22.73
N GLY A 207 38.21 15.22 23.82
CA GLY A 207 39.39 15.76 24.52
C GLY A 207 40.72 15.12 24.13
N GLY A 208 40.73 14.14 23.23
CA GLY A 208 41.93 13.47 22.73
C GLY A 208 42.34 13.95 21.33
N CYS A 209 42.91 15.15 21.24
CA CYS A 209 43.76 15.64 20.15
C CYS A 209 44.89 16.46 20.76
#